data_AF-A0A835XTU4-F1
#
_entry.id   AF-A0A835XTU4-F1
#
_cell.length_a   1.000
_cell.length_b   1.000
_cell.length_c   1.000
_cell.angle_alpha   90.00
_cell.angle_beta   90.00
_cell.angle_gamma   90.00
#
_symmetry.space_group_name_H-M   'P 1'
#
loop_
_entity.id
_entity.type
_entity.pdbx_description
1 polymer ?
#
loop_
_entity_poly.entity_id
_entity_poly.type
_entity_poly.pdbx_seq_one_letter_code
_entity_poly.pdbx_strand_id
1 'polypeptide(L)' 'MATEGEPQATLPTDDGSATVWTVVVAVFGIVGGILLWAFIQHRRMVASMPARPRKKLGAKQLKREKLKMGLRPAGDD' A
#
# COMPACT_ATOMS: atom_id res chain seq x y z
N MET A 1 54.86 8.30 -38.88
CA MET A 1 54.76 9.14 -37.66
C MET A 1 53.61 8.58 -36.84
N ALA A 2 53.92 7.77 -35.84
CA ALA A 2 52.93 7.19 -34.93
C ALA A 2 52.95 8.03 -33.66
N THR A 3 51.86 8.73 -33.36
CA THR A 3 51.66 9.37 -32.06
C THR A 3 51.08 8.33 -31.13
N GLU A 4 51.90 7.90 -30.19
CA GLU A 4 51.60 6.92 -29.14
C GLU A 4 50.43 7.43 -28.30
N GLY A 5 49.40 6.60 -28.16
CA GLY A 5 48.23 6.88 -27.34
C GLY A 5 48.63 6.88 -25.86
N GLU A 6 48.32 7.97 -25.17
CA GLU A 6 48.49 8.04 -23.72
C GLU A 6 47.65 6.94 -23.03
N PRO A 7 48.21 6.22 -22.05
CA PRO A 7 47.41 5.35 -21.21
C PRO A 7 46.55 6.23 -20.30
N GLN A 8 45.27 6.35 -20.64
CA GLN A 8 44.23 6.88 -19.76
C GLN A 8 44.25 6.10 -18.44
N ALA A 9 44.83 6.67 -17.39
CA ALA A 9 44.77 6.13 -16.05
C ALA A 9 43.30 6.17 -15.58
N THR A 10 42.64 5.02 -15.63
CA THR A 10 41.30 4.86 -15.04
C THR A 10 41.42 5.00 -13.53
N LEU A 11 40.83 6.06 -12.97
CA LEU A 11 40.74 6.27 -11.53
C LEU A 11 40.14 5.03 -10.84
N PRO A 12 40.58 4.68 -9.62
CA PRO A 12 40.01 3.56 -8.89
C PRO A 12 38.52 3.82 -8.67
N THR A 13 37.70 2.97 -9.28
CA THR A 13 36.25 2.98 -9.10
C THR A 13 35.98 2.76 -7.62
N ASP A 14 35.17 3.65 -7.05
CA ASP A 14 34.80 3.65 -5.64
C ASP A 14 33.88 2.44 -5.36
N ASP A 15 34.47 1.25 -5.21
CA ASP A 15 33.77 -0.05 -5.10
C ASP A 15 32.75 -0.06 -3.94
N GLY A 16 32.99 0.76 -2.92
CA GLY A 16 32.06 0.98 -1.82
C GLY A 16 30.74 1.60 -2.28
N SER A 17 30.77 2.56 -3.20
CA SER A 17 29.57 3.23 -3.72
C SER A 17 28.68 2.27 -4.51
N ALA A 18 29.26 1.46 -5.38
CA ALA A 18 28.52 0.47 -6.18
C ALA A 18 27.86 -0.60 -5.28
N THR A 19 28.56 -1.02 -4.24
CA THR A 19 28.03 -2.00 -3.26
C THR A 19 26.85 -1.42 -2.49
N VAL A 20 26.94 -0.16 -2.04
CA VAL A 20 25.85 0.52 -1.33
C VAL A 20 24.61 0.63 -2.21
N TRP A 21 24.76 1.06 -3.46
CA TRP A 21 23.64 1.13 -4.40
C TRP A 21 22.98 -0.23 -4.65
N THR A 22 23.77 -1.29 -4.76
CA THR A 22 23.27 -2.66 -4.94
C THR A 22 22.42 -3.11 -3.75
N VAL A 23 22.88 -2.85 -2.52
CA VAL A 23 22.14 -3.17 -1.29
C VAL A 23 20.84 -2.36 -1.21
N VAL A 24 20.88 -1.06 -1.53
CA VAL A 24 19.70 -0.19 -1.53
C VAL A 24 18.65 -0.72 -2.50
N VAL A 25 19.03 -1.04 -3.73
CA VAL A 25 18.10 -1.60 -4.74
C VAL A 25 17.51 -2.92 -4.27
N ALA A 26 18.31 -3.80 -3.66
CA ALA A 26 17.83 -5.07 -3.13
C ALA A 26 16.78 -4.87 -2.01
N VAL A 27 17.04 -3.96 -1.06
CA VAL A 27 16.10 -3.67 0.03
C VAL A 27 14.80 -3.08 -0.52
N PHE A 28 14.88 -2.11 -1.43
CA PHE A 28 13.69 -1.54 -2.07
C PHE A 28 12.89 -2.59 -2.84
N GLY A 29 13.56 -3.52 -3.54
CA GLY A 29 12.91 -4.63 -4.23
C GLY A 29 12.16 -5.56 -3.27
N ILE A 30 12.75 -5.91 -2.14
CA ILE A 30 12.12 -6.76 -1.12
C ILE A 30 10.91 -6.05 -0.51
N VAL A 31 11.06 -4.81 -0.08
CA VAL A 31 9.97 -4.02 0.53
C VAL A 31 8.83 -3.83 -0.47
N GLY A 32 9.15 -3.48 -1.72
CA GLY A 32 8.17 -3.35 -2.80
C GLY A 32 7.43 -4.66 -3.08
N GLY A 33 8.13 -5.79 -3.11
CA GLY A 33 7.54 -7.12 -3.29
C GLY A 33 6.59 -7.51 -2.16
N ILE A 34 6.96 -7.25 -0.91
CA ILE A 34 6.11 -7.51 0.26
C ILE A 34 4.82 -6.68 0.19
N LEU A 35 4.94 -5.38 -0.09
CA LEU A 35 3.80 -4.47 -0.21
C LEU A 35 2.88 -4.88 -1.37
N LEU A 36 3.44 -5.27 -2.52
CA LEU A 36 2.67 -5.75 -3.66
C LEU A 36 1.92 -7.03 -3.32
N TRP A 37 2.57 -7.99 -2.66
CA TRP A 37 1.94 -9.24 -2.24
C TRP A 37 0.81 -9.01 -1.24
N ALA A 38 1.04 -8.15 -0.24
CA ALA A 38 0.03 -7.76 0.73
C ALA A 38 -1.16 -7.06 0.06
N PHE A 39 -0.92 -6.19 -0.92
CA PHE A 39 -1.98 -5.52 -1.68
C PHE A 39 -2.84 -6.50 -2.49
N ILE A 40 -2.20 -7.48 -3.16
CA ILE A 40 -2.91 -8.52 -3.91
C ILE A 40 -3.72 -9.40 -2.95
N GLN A 41 -3.16 -9.79 -1.81
CA GLN A 41 -3.88 -10.53 -0.78
C GLN A 41 -5.08 -9.74 -0.25
N HIS A 42 -4.90 -8.46 0.06
CA HIS A 42 -5.97 -7.60 0.53
C HIS A 42 -7.11 -7.50 -0.50
N ARG A 43 -6.78 -7.30 -1.79
CA ARG A 43 -7.80 -7.31 -2.84
C ARG A 43 -8.54 -8.63 -2.97
N ARG A 44 -7.82 -9.75 -2.88
CA ARG A 44 -8.43 -11.10 -2.88
C ARG A 44 -9.35 -11.29 -1.69
N MET A 45 -8.91 -10.91 -0.49
CA MET A 45 -9.71 -10.99 0.72
C MET A 45 -10.95 -10.08 0.67
N VAL A 46 -10.84 -8.85 0.17
CA VAL A 46 -12.00 -7.95 0.01
C VAL A 46 -12.99 -8.47 -1.04
N ALA A 47 -12.50 -9.07 -2.12
CA ALA A 47 -13.35 -9.68 -3.14
C ALA A 47 -14.02 -10.99 -2.65
N SER A 48 -13.36 -11.74 -1.77
CA SER A 48 -13.89 -12.97 -1.18
C SER A 48 -14.60 -12.77 0.16
N MET A 49 -14.55 -11.57 0.74
CA MET A 49 -15.27 -11.26 1.97
C MET A 49 -16.75 -11.23 1.62
N PRO A 50 -17.58 -12.17 2.15
CA PRO A 50 -19.01 -12.08 1.99
C PRO A 50 -19.43 -10.71 2.50
N ALA A 51 -20.20 -9.97 1.69
CA ALA A 51 -20.73 -8.66 2.07
C ALA A 51 -21.21 -8.75 3.50
N ARG A 52 -20.50 -8.08 4.43
CA ARG A 52 -20.75 -8.14 5.87
C ARG A 52 -22.26 -8.07 6.03
N PRO A 53 -22.95 -9.11 6.52
CA PRO A 53 -24.39 -9.12 6.51
C PRO A 53 -24.80 -7.83 7.20
N ARG A 54 -25.39 -6.90 6.43
CA ARG A 54 -25.95 -5.67 6.97
C ARG A 54 -27.03 -6.21 7.87
N LYS A 55 -26.68 -6.41 9.14
CA LYS A 55 -27.58 -6.84 10.20
C LYS A 55 -28.69 -5.84 10.06
N LYS A 56 -29.82 -6.25 9.45
CA LYS A 56 -30.98 -5.40 9.33
C LYS A 56 -31.32 -5.15 10.79
N LEU A 57 -30.88 -4.01 11.33
CA LEU A 57 -31.22 -3.59 12.68
C LEU A 57 -32.73 -3.68 12.68
N GLY A 58 -33.27 -4.68 13.40
CA GLY A 58 -34.70 -4.96 13.36
C GLY A 58 -35.43 -3.64 13.60
N ALA A 59 -36.61 -3.44 13.01
CA ALA A 59 -37.28 -2.12 13.00
C ALA A 59 -37.31 -1.40 14.36
N LYS A 60 -37.27 -2.15 15.48
CA LYS A 60 -37.12 -1.66 16.85
C LYS A 60 -35.75 -1.03 17.18
N GLN A 61 -34.63 -1.60 16.72
CA GLN A 61 -33.30 -1.02 16.88
C GLN A 61 -33.10 0.22 16.01
N LEU A 62 -33.60 0.21 14.76
CA LEU A 62 -33.56 1.39 13.90
C LEU A 62 -34.39 2.55 14.48
N LYS A 63 -35.57 2.27 15.05
CA LYS A 63 -36.37 3.27 15.78
C LYS A 63 -35.64 3.79 17.02
N ARG A 64 -34.99 2.93 17.82
CA ARG A 64 -34.20 3.36 18.98
C ARG A 64 -32.99 4.20 18.60
N GLU A 65 -32.29 3.87 17.52
CA GLU A 65 -31.18 4.70 17.04
C GLU A 65 -31.65 6.02 16.43
N LYS A 66 -32.75 6.03 15.66
CA LYS A 66 -33.35 7.28 15.15
C LYS A 66 -33.83 8.21 16.29
N LEU A 67 -34.43 7.65 17.34
CA LEU A 67 -34.79 8.39 18.56
C LEU A 67 -33.56 8.91 19.30
N LYS A 68 -32.49 8.12 19.41
CA LYS A 68 -31.21 8.56 20.01
C LYS A 68 -30.51 9.64 19.20
N MET A 69 -30.66 9.64 17.88
CA MET A 69 -30.15 10.68 16.98
C MET A 69 -31.03 11.95 16.97
N GLY A 70 -32.08 12.01 17.79
CA GLY A 70 -32.93 13.21 17.91
C GLY A 70 -33.81 13.50 16.71
N LEU A 71 -33.95 12.56 15.76
CA LEU A 71 -34.91 12.70 14.66
C LEU A 71 -36.32 12.51 15.23
N ARG A 72 -37.02 13.63 15.50
CA ARG A 72 -38.47 13.61 15.77
C ARG A 72 -39.17 12.91 14.60
N PRO A 73 -40.09 11.96 14.84
CA PRO A 73 -40.88 11.39 13.76
C PRO A 73 -41.69 12.53 13.10
N ALA A 74 -41.53 12.70 11.80
CA ALA A 74 -42.33 13.63 11.00
C ALA A 74 -43.78 13.13 10.98
N GLY A 75 -44.67 13.84 11.66
CA GLY A 75 -46.10 13.54 11.64
C GLY A 75 -46.85 13.84 12.94
N ASP A 76 -46.48 14.93 13.63
CA ASP A 76 -47.26 15.45 14.75
C ASP A 76 -47.43 16.96 14.53
N ASP A 77 -48.17 17.28 13.45
CA ASP A 77 -48.83 18.54 13.16
C ASP A 77 -50.20 18.20 12.54
#